data_AF-A0A4V5LXI0-F1
#
_entry.id   AF-A0A4V5LXI0-F1
#
_cell.length_a   1.000
_cell.length_b   1.000
_cell.length_c   1.000
_cell.angle_alpha   90.00
_cell.angle_beta   90.00
_cell.angle_gamma   90.00
#
_symmetry.space_group_name_H-M   'P 1'
#
loop_
_entity.id
_entity.type
_entity.pdbx_description
1 polymer ?
#
loop_
_entity_poly.entity_id
_entity_poly.type
_entity_poly.pdbx_seq_one_letter_code
_entity_poly.pdbx_strand_id
1 'polypeptide(L)'
;MKCESCNIKEIEVEDLADEGQNPFRLCLSCQNRLLNKALRPLEFFNLTAIHGHTYYLHDDFYNYDTGEATQSDIEVIDAEKFPFPDIEQFKDDLNRLIDFSFVQYFTNAFVITELQKFDKLEVLKRLKEKVDYNRAINYKAYEIAGKVVGKTAEEWIKKEWANRRENELQLFAEPIAKCVDFDDAFKILKTELESGDDKFLTENVSALLYFQSDKTLDWIEEVSERIKNISSSWGQLAASSQFTWERANNWLTIGRPLSLIALDSLIYCTTNGKRLNQSLWLRKLNPRLVDNPRPEVIANRLRNYLTVDSVPRTKNAVETIIENVFEATE
;
A
#
# COMPACT_ATOMS: atom_id res chain seq x y z
N MET A 1 -16.27 -32.10 4.83
CA MET A 1 -16.01 -30.70 4.40
C MET A 1 -15.17 -30.78 3.14
N LYS A 2 -15.44 -29.93 2.15
CA LYS A 2 -14.73 -30.01 0.86
C LYS A 2 -13.35 -29.38 0.93
N CYS A 3 -12.43 -29.90 0.12
CA CYS A 3 -11.11 -29.36 -0.13
C CYS A 3 -11.21 -27.89 -0.56
N GLU A 4 -10.47 -27.01 0.12
CA GLU A 4 -10.51 -25.55 -0.08
C GLU A 4 -10.06 -25.13 -1.48
N SER A 5 -9.16 -25.90 -2.11
CA SER A 5 -8.64 -25.59 -3.43
C SER A 5 -9.61 -25.99 -4.55
N CYS A 6 -9.99 -27.27 -4.63
CA CYS A 6 -10.86 -27.75 -5.73
C CYS A 6 -12.36 -27.61 -5.47
N ASN A 7 -12.80 -27.45 -4.21
CA ASN A 7 -14.22 -27.43 -3.81
C ASN A 7 -15.05 -28.64 -4.28
N ILE A 8 -14.40 -29.77 -4.58
CA ILE A 8 -15.03 -31.00 -5.11
C ILE A 8 -14.86 -32.18 -4.15
N LYS A 9 -13.61 -32.57 -3.86
CA LYS A 9 -13.29 -33.73 -3.03
C LYS A 9 -13.34 -33.38 -1.54
N GLU A 10 -13.47 -34.37 -0.68
CA GLU A 10 -13.33 -34.19 0.77
C GLU A 10 -11.88 -33.81 1.13
N ILE A 11 -11.73 -33.17 2.29
CA ILE A 11 -10.42 -32.89 2.89
C ILE A 11 -9.80 -34.22 3.34
N GLU A 12 -8.54 -34.43 2.97
CA GLU A 12 -7.76 -35.62 3.32
C GLU A 12 -6.50 -35.24 4.12
N VAL A 13 -6.00 -34.02 3.96
CA VAL A 13 -4.80 -33.53 4.64
C VAL A 13 -4.99 -32.09 5.11
N GLU A 14 -4.45 -31.82 6.29
CA GLU A 14 -4.23 -30.47 6.82
C GLU A 14 -2.73 -30.20 6.80
N ASP A 15 -2.26 -29.35 5.88
CA ASP A 15 -0.85 -28.98 5.76
C ASP A 15 -0.58 -27.67 6.50
N LEU A 16 0.60 -27.59 7.14
CA LEU A 16 1.01 -26.40 7.88
C LEU A 16 1.10 -25.19 6.94
N ALA A 17 0.34 -24.14 7.26
CA ALA A 17 0.54 -22.80 6.75
C ALA A 17 1.60 -22.07 7.58
N ASP A 18 1.86 -20.79 7.27
CA ASP A 18 2.78 -19.97 8.05
C ASP A 18 2.28 -19.78 9.50
N GLU A 19 3.19 -19.44 10.41
CA GLU A 19 2.89 -19.34 11.84
C GLU A 19 1.72 -18.37 12.14
N GLY A 20 0.71 -18.88 12.86
CA GLY A 20 -0.48 -18.13 13.22
C GLY A 20 -1.51 -17.97 12.09
N GLN A 21 -1.45 -18.83 11.07
CA GLN A 21 -2.47 -19.00 10.03
C GLN A 21 -3.15 -20.37 10.15
N ASN A 22 -4.36 -20.50 9.59
CA ASN A 22 -5.02 -21.80 9.50
C ASN A 22 -4.30 -22.70 8.48
N PRO A 23 -4.25 -24.03 8.71
CA PRO A 23 -3.66 -24.95 7.77
C PRO A 23 -4.41 -24.98 6.43
N PHE A 24 -3.72 -25.37 5.37
CA PHE A 24 -4.38 -25.68 4.10
C PHE A 24 -5.20 -26.96 4.25
N ARG A 25 -6.50 -26.90 3.95
CA ARG A 25 -7.38 -28.09 4.04
C ARG A 25 -7.66 -28.65 2.66
N LEU A 26 -6.90 -29.67 2.29
CA LEU A 26 -6.81 -30.14 0.90
C LEU A 26 -7.14 -31.63 0.76
N CYS A 27 -7.57 -32.01 -0.44
CA CYS A 27 -7.50 -33.40 -0.88
C CYS A 27 -6.07 -33.72 -1.34
N LEU A 28 -5.67 -35.00 -1.34
CA LEU A 28 -4.29 -35.42 -1.66
C LEU A 28 -3.82 -34.91 -3.03
N SER A 29 -4.75 -34.85 -3.99
CA SER A 29 -4.44 -34.37 -5.34
C SER A 29 -4.14 -32.86 -5.40
N CYS A 30 -4.88 -32.04 -4.62
CA CYS A 30 -4.63 -30.60 -4.54
C CYS A 30 -3.36 -30.32 -3.73
N GLN A 31 -3.11 -31.09 -2.66
CA GLN A 31 -1.89 -31.00 -1.89
C GLN A 31 -0.65 -31.27 -2.77
N ASN A 32 -0.66 -32.36 -3.54
CA ASN A 32 0.43 -32.67 -4.46
C ASN A 32 0.64 -31.54 -5.48
N ARG A 33 -0.43 -30.93 -6.02
CA ARG A 33 -0.30 -29.77 -6.91
C ARG A 33 0.26 -28.54 -6.20
N LEU A 34 -0.18 -28.23 -4.99
CA LEU A 34 0.34 -27.10 -4.21
C LEU A 34 1.84 -27.23 -3.97
N LEU A 35 2.30 -28.39 -3.49
CA LEU A 35 3.72 -28.64 -3.19
C LEU A 35 4.62 -28.58 -4.42
N ASN A 36 4.07 -28.88 -5.60
CA ASN A 36 4.77 -28.81 -6.89
C ASN A 36 4.46 -27.51 -7.67
N LYS A 37 3.85 -26.51 -7.02
CA LYS A 37 3.47 -25.21 -7.62
C LYS A 37 2.69 -25.36 -8.93
N ALA A 38 1.82 -26.35 -9.00
CA ALA A 38 1.12 -26.78 -10.20
C ALA A 38 -0.40 -26.73 -10.02
N LEU A 39 -0.90 -25.83 -9.17
CA LEU A 39 -2.35 -25.61 -9.04
C LEU A 39 -2.94 -25.15 -10.37
N ARG A 40 -4.17 -25.58 -10.64
CA ARG A 40 -4.94 -25.06 -11.77
C ARG A 40 -5.48 -23.67 -11.45
N PRO A 41 -5.88 -22.86 -12.44
CA PRO A 41 -6.27 -21.47 -12.20
C PRO A 41 -7.36 -21.28 -11.12
N LEU A 42 -8.46 -22.04 -11.18
CA LEU A 42 -9.52 -21.96 -10.16
C LEU A 42 -9.07 -22.48 -8.78
N GLU A 43 -8.16 -23.44 -8.76
CA GLU A 43 -7.61 -24.02 -7.54
C GLU A 43 -6.70 -23.05 -6.80
N PHE A 44 -5.87 -22.34 -7.56
CA PHE A 44 -5.08 -21.21 -7.08
C PHE A 44 -6.01 -20.11 -6.56
N PHE A 45 -6.99 -19.68 -7.35
CA PHE A 45 -7.95 -18.65 -6.97
C PHE A 45 -8.61 -18.94 -5.61
N ASN A 46 -9.20 -20.13 -5.46
CA ASN A 46 -9.94 -20.47 -4.24
C ASN A 46 -9.03 -20.50 -3.01
N LEU A 47 -7.80 -21.02 -3.16
CA LEU A 47 -6.87 -21.15 -2.04
C LEU A 47 -6.29 -19.79 -1.63
N THR A 48 -5.89 -18.96 -2.60
CA THR A 48 -5.38 -17.61 -2.36
C THR A 48 -6.45 -16.68 -1.76
N ALA A 49 -7.72 -16.83 -2.13
CA ALA A 49 -8.83 -16.09 -1.53
C ALA A 49 -9.10 -16.43 -0.03
N ILE A 50 -8.46 -17.48 0.49
CA ILE A 50 -8.55 -17.92 1.89
C ILE A 50 -7.25 -17.65 2.65
N HIS A 51 -6.12 -17.95 2.01
CA HIS A 51 -4.81 -17.95 2.66
C HIS A 51 -3.93 -16.74 2.29
N GLY A 52 -4.34 -15.94 1.31
CA GLY A 52 -3.54 -14.82 0.82
C GLY A 52 -2.30 -15.28 0.06
N HIS A 53 -1.38 -14.34 -0.19
CA HIS A 53 -0.15 -14.54 -0.96
C HIS A 53 0.98 -15.18 -0.11
N THR A 54 0.75 -16.40 0.38
CA THR A 54 1.77 -17.17 1.13
C THR A 54 2.86 -17.72 0.21
N TYR A 55 3.91 -18.31 0.79
CA TYR A 55 5.05 -18.86 0.02
C TYR A 55 4.62 -19.74 -1.16
N TYR A 56 3.72 -20.70 -0.94
CA TYR A 56 3.25 -21.60 -2.00
C TYR A 56 2.24 -20.97 -2.97
N LEU A 57 1.82 -19.73 -2.73
CA LEU A 57 0.84 -18.97 -3.53
C LEU A 57 1.43 -17.64 -4.03
N HIS A 58 2.76 -17.53 -4.05
CA HIS A 58 3.50 -16.34 -4.44
C HIS A 58 3.42 -16.06 -5.95
N ASP A 59 3.64 -14.81 -6.36
CA ASP A 59 3.55 -14.36 -7.76
C ASP A 59 4.70 -14.90 -8.63
N ASP A 60 5.81 -15.27 -8.00
CA ASP A 60 6.88 -16.03 -8.66
C ASP A 60 6.39 -17.34 -9.29
N PHE A 61 5.35 -17.96 -8.71
CA PHE A 61 4.84 -19.27 -9.12
C PHE A 61 3.53 -19.18 -9.89
N TYR A 62 2.75 -18.12 -9.69
CA TYR A 62 1.43 -17.97 -10.30
C TYR A 62 1.20 -16.55 -10.80
N ASN A 63 0.58 -16.43 -11.96
CA ASN A 63 0.05 -15.17 -12.43
C ASN A 63 -1.24 -14.82 -11.65
N TYR A 64 -1.28 -13.68 -10.97
CA TYR A 64 -2.43 -13.30 -10.13
C TYR A 64 -3.68 -12.85 -10.91
N ASP A 65 -3.52 -12.53 -12.20
CA ASP A 65 -4.62 -12.14 -13.07
C ASP A 65 -5.23 -13.36 -13.80
N THR A 66 -4.48 -14.43 -13.98
CA THR A 66 -4.92 -15.63 -14.75
C THR A 66 -4.90 -16.93 -13.96
N GLY A 67 -4.28 -16.96 -12.77
CA GLY A 67 -4.02 -18.15 -11.97
C GLY A 67 -3.11 -19.18 -12.64
N GLU A 68 -2.48 -18.84 -13.77
CA GLU A 68 -1.58 -19.74 -14.49
C GLU A 68 -0.31 -19.98 -13.68
N ALA A 69 0.06 -21.25 -13.49
CA ALA A 69 1.33 -21.61 -12.89
C ALA A 69 2.48 -21.36 -13.88
N THR A 70 3.48 -20.60 -13.47
CA THR A 70 4.59 -20.16 -14.33
C THR A 70 5.88 -20.93 -14.09
N GLN A 71 6.03 -21.54 -12.90
CA GLN A 71 7.23 -22.28 -12.47
C GLN A 71 6.84 -23.60 -11.79
N SER A 72 5.90 -24.33 -12.39
CA SER A 72 5.44 -25.62 -11.87
C SER A 72 6.51 -26.71 -12.00
N ASP A 73 6.71 -27.50 -10.94
CA ASP A 73 7.64 -28.63 -10.92
C ASP A 73 7.07 -29.86 -11.66
N ILE A 74 5.76 -29.88 -11.92
CA ILE A 74 5.05 -30.90 -12.69
C ILE A 74 4.13 -30.25 -13.72
N GLU A 75 3.69 -31.01 -14.73
CA GLU A 75 2.71 -30.55 -15.71
C GLU A 75 1.36 -30.20 -15.06
N VAL A 76 0.79 -29.05 -15.45
CA VAL A 76 -0.56 -28.64 -15.01
C VAL A 76 -1.60 -29.30 -15.90
N ILE A 77 -2.14 -30.42 -15.42
CA ILE A 77 -3.12 -31.23 -16.15
C ILE A 77 -4.53 -30.60 -16.06
N ASP A 78 -5.27 -30.58 -17.18
CA ASP A 78 -6.69 -30.17 -17.26
C ASP A 78 -6.95 -28.72 -16.77
N ALA A 79 -6.02 -27.79 -16.97
CA ALA A 79 -6.17 -26.40 -16.54
C ALA A 79 -7.43 -25.74 -17.13
N GLU A 80 -7.77 -26.06 -18.39
CA GLU A 80 -8.92 -25.55 -19.11
C GLU A 80 -10.28 -25.95 -18.50
N LYS A 81 -10.32 -27.05 -17.73
CA LYS A 81 -11.52 -27.48 -17.02
C LYS A 81 -11.74 -26.73 -15.70
N PHE A 82 -10.74 -25.97 -15.25
CA PHE A 82 -10.72 -25.23 -14.00
C PHE A 82 -10.23 -23.79 -14.24
N PRO A 83 -10.92 -23.03 -15.11
CA PRO A 83 -10.47 -21.71 -15.53
C PRO A 83 -10.52 -20.71 -14.38
N PHE A 84 -9.69 -19.67 -14.47
CA PHE A 84 -9.74 -18.55 -13.53
C PHE A 84 -11.10 -17.86 -13.64
N PRO A 85 -11.69 -17.38 -12.53
CA PRO A 85 -12.98 -16.72 -12.58
C PRO A 85 -12.97 -15.48 -13.47
N ASP A 86 -13.94 -15.38 -14.37
CA ASP A 86 -14.21 -14.18 -15.17
C ASP A 86 -15.18 -13.25 -14.42
N ILE A 87 -14.71 -12.05 -14.10
CA ILE A 87 -15.44 -11.06 -13.29
C ILE A 87 -16.82 -10.70 -13.85
N GLU A 88 -16.99 -10.73 -15.17
CA GLU A 88 -18.29 -10.43 -15.78
C GLU A 88 -19.38 -11.43 -15.38
N GLN A 89 -18.99 -12.64 -14.93
CA GLN A 89 -19.91 -13.70 -14.53
C GLN A 89 -20.35 -13.60 -13.07
N PHE A 90 -19.63 -12.85 -12.23
CA PHE A 90 -19.87 -12.80 -10.78
C PHE A 90 -19.77 -11.41 -10.15
N LYS A 91 -19.71 -10.33 -10.93
CA LYS A 91 -19.69 -8.95 -10.40
C LYS A 91 -20.86 -8.62 -9.46
N ASP A 92 -21.98 -9.32 -9.60
CA ASP A 92 -23.17 -9.20 -8.75
C ASP A 92 -23.17 -10.20 -7.56
N ASP A 93 -22.12 -11.02 -7.39
CA ASP A 93 -21.90 -11.91 -6.24
C ASP A 93 -20.84 -11.32 -5.30
N LEU A 94 -21.32 -10.79 -4.16
CA LEU A 94 -20.48 -10.19 -3.12
C LEU A 94 -19.32 -11.11 -2.67
N ASN A 95 -19.60 -12.41 -2.49
CA ASN A 95 -18.60 -13.33 -1.95
C ASN A 95 -17.48 -13.55 -2.96
N ARG A 96 -17.85 -13.80 -4.22
CA ARG A 96 -16.88 -14.01 -5.30
C ARG A 96 -16.09 -12.75 -5.59
N LEU A 97 -16.72 -11.58 -5.51
CA LEU A 97 -16.04 -10.31 -5.74
C LEU A 97 -15.04 -9.98 -4.62
N ILE A 98 -15.36 -10.28 -3.36
CA ILE A 98 -14.41 -10.19 -2.23
C ILE A 98 -13.26 -11.19 -2.45
N ASP A 99 -13.56 -12.45 -2.76
CA ASP A 99 -12.54 -13.47 -3.04
C ASP A 99 -11.59 -12.99 -4.15
N PHE A 100 -12.14 -12.45 -5.23
CA PHE A 100 -11.36 -11.92 -6.34
C PHE A 100 -10.48 -10.74 -5.93
N SER A 101 -10.99 -9.83 -5.10
CA SER A 101 -10.18 -8.72 -4.59
C SER A 101 -8.99 -9.18 -3.75
N PHE A 102 -9.09 -10.33 -3.08
CA PHE A 102 -8.02 -10.87 -2.23
C PHE A 102 -6.90 -11.53 -3.04
N VAL A 103 -7.24 -12.09 -4.22
CA VAL A 103 -6.26 -12.73 -5.11
C VAL A 103 -5.41 -11.70 -5.86
N GLN A 104 -5.95 -10.53 -6.17
CA GLN A 104 -5.23 -9.49 -6.93
C GLN A 104 -4.04 -8.92 -6.14
N TYR A 105 -2.91 -8.68 -6.83
CA TYR A 105 -1.78 -7.98 -6.21
C TYR A 105 -2.18 -6.55 -5.80
N PHE A 106 -2.62 -5.74 -6.75
CA PHE A 106 -3.30 -4.47 -6.51
C PHE A 106 -4.78 -4.61 -6.81
N THR A 107 -5.63 -4.20 -5.87
CA THR A 107 -7.08 -4.27 -6.08
C THR A 107 -7.50 -3.32 -7.19
N ASN A 108 -8.11 -3.87 -8.24
CA ASN A 108 -8.50 -3.10 -9.41
C ASN A 108 -9.60 -2.09 -9.05
N ALA A 109 -9.51 -0.86 -9.58
CA ALA A 109 -10.51 0.19 -9.35
C ALA A 109 -11.93 -0.23 -9.79
N PHE A 110 -12.04 -1.07 -10.82
CA PHE A 110 -13.31 -1.66 -11.24
C PHE A 110 -13.90 -2.55 -10.13
N VAL A 111 -13.11 -3.45 -9.54
CA VAL A 111 -13.54 -4.31 -8.42
C VAL A 111 -14.01 -3.48 -7.24
N ILE A 112 -13.28 -2.42 -6.88
CA ILE A 112 -13.70 -1.48 -5.83
C ILE A 112 -15.05 -0.83 -6.18
N THR A 113 -15.23 -0.39 -7.43
CA THR A 113 -16.47 0.25 -7.89
C THR A 113 -17.66 -0.72 -7.84
N GLU A 114 -17.46 -1.98 -8.21
CA GLU A 114 -18.49 -3.02 -8.13
C GLU A 114 -18.82 -3.35 -6.66
N LEU A 115 -17.82 -3.49 -5.78
CA LEU A 115 -18.03 -3.71 -4.34
C LEU A 115 -18.80 -2.58 -3.66
N GLN A 116 -18.60 -1.32 -4.09
CA GLN A 116 -19.30 -0.15 -3.57
C GLN A 116 -20.81 -0.14 -3.87
N LYS A 117 -21.30 -1.01 -4.76
CA LYS A 117 -22.74 -1.15 -5.04
C LYS A 117 -23.48 -1.98 -3.99
N PHE A 118 -22.77 -2.80 -3.22
CA PHE A 118 -23.34 -3.63 -2.17
C PHE A 118 -23.58 -2.85 -0.87
N ASP A 119 -24.41 -3.41 0.01
CA ASP A 119 -24.60 -2.84 1.34
C ASP A 119 -23.30 -2.91 2.15
N LYS A 120 -22.95 -1.78 2.78
CA LYS A 120 -21.69 -1.63 3.51
C LYS A 120 -21.58 -2.56 4.72
N LEU A 121 -22.69 -2.85 5.40
CA LEU A 121 -22.71 -3.75 6.55
C LEU A 121 -22.55 -5.20 6.10
N GLU A 122 -23.14 -5.57 4.96
CA GLU A 122 -22.94 -6.90 4.36
C GLU A 122 -21.48 -7.11 3.93
N VAL A 123 -20.88 -6.13 3.24
CA VAL A 123 -19.44 -6.18 2.89
C VAL A 123 -18.60 -6.32 4.17
N LEU A 124 -18.82 -5.46 5.17
CA LEU A 124 -18.07 -5.49 6.43
C LEU A 124 -18.21 -6.83 7.16
N LYS A 125 -19.43 -7.36 7.25
CA LYS A 125 -19.69 -8.67 7.86
C LYS A 125 -18.85 -9.75 7.18
N ARG A 126 -18.83 -9.75 5.84
CA ARG A 126 -18.11 -10.76 5.08
C ARG A 126 -16.59 -10.64 5.24
N LEU A 127 -16.05 -9.42 5.29
CA LEU A 127 -14.64 -9.17 5.56
C LEU A 127 -14.23 -9.69 6.95
N LYS A 128 -15.06 -9.44 7.97
CA LYS A 128 -14.82 -9.95 9.34
C LYS A 128 -14.79 -11.48 9.37
N GLU A 129 -15.79 -12.13 8.77
CA GLU A 129 -15.84 -13.59 8.69
C GLU A 129 -14.60 -14.19 8.01
N LYS A 130 -14.06 -13.52 6.98
CA LYS A 130 -12.84 -13.95 6.31
C LYS A 130 -11.61 -13.84 7.22
N VAL A 131 -11.45 -12.71 7.92
CA VAL A 131 -10.31 -12.46 8.82
C VAL A 131 -10.38 -13.38 10.04
N ASP A 132 -11.58 -13.57 10.60
CA ASP A 132 -11.84 -14.48 11.71
C ASP A 132 -11.54 -15.94 11.31
N TYR A 133 -11.80 -16.31 10.06
CA TYR A 133 -11.41 -17.61 9.54
C TYR A 133 -9.89 -17.71 9.42
N ASN A 134 -9.25 -16.85 8.63
CA ASN A 134 -7.81 -16.85 8.47
C ASN A 134 -7.27 -15.42 8.42
N ARG A 135 -6.44 -15.07 9.41
CA ARG A 135 -5.87 -13.72 9.52
C ARG A 135 -4.88 -13.39 8.39
N ALA A 136 -4.41 -14.38 7.65
CA ALA A 136 -3.47 -14.19 6.55
C ALA A 136 -3.94 -13.17 5.50
N ILE A 137 -5.26 -13.03 5.29
CA ILE A 137 -5.85 -12.11 4.32
C ILE A 137 -6.17 -10.71 4.88
N ASN A 138 -5.77 -10.41 6.12
CA ASN A 138 -6.13 -9.17 6.80
C ASN A 138 -5.71 -7.91 6.02
N TYR A 139 -4.56 -7.93 5.35
CA TYR A 139 -4.09 -6.84 4.52
C TYR A 139 -5.07 -6.45 3.42
N LYS A 140 -5.67 -7.45 2.76
CA LYS A 140 -6.71 -7.21 1.76
C LYS A 140 -8.02 -6.83 2.40
N ALA A 141 -8.41 -7.49 3.49
CA ALA A 141 -9.66 -7.17 4.17
C ALA A 141 -9.69 -5.71 4.65
N TYR A 142 -8.59 -5.20 5.20
CA TYR A 142 -8.52 -3.81 5.67
C TYR A 142 -8.42 -2.82 4.51
N GLU A 143 -7.72 -3.16 3.42
CA GLU A 143 -7.73 -2.37 2.18
C GLU A 143 -9.18 -2.16 1.70
N ILE A 144 -9.97 -3.23 1.59
CA ILE A 144 -11.37 -3.16 1.15
C ILE A 144 -12.22 -2.40 2.18
N ALA A 145 -11.99 -2.60 3.47
CA ALA A 145 -12.67 -1.84 4.51
C ALA A 145 -12.49 -0.32 4.32
N GLY A 146 -11.26 0.14 4.07
CA GLY A 146 -10.96 1.54 3.81
C GLY A 146 -11.55 2.07 2.50
N LYS A 147 -11.47 1.30 1.41
CA LYS A 147 -11.85 1.76 0.07
C LYS A 147 -13.35 1.62 -0.25
N VAL A 148 -14.05 0.69 0.40
CA VAL A 148 -15.46 0.36 0.12
C VAL A 148 -16.37 0.73 1.29
N VAL A 149 -16.03 0.28 2.51
CA VAL A 149 -16.90 0.44 3.67
C VAL A 149 -16.78 1.84 4.28
N GLY A 150 -15.54 2.33 4.43
CA GLY A 150 -15.23 3.62 5.04
C GLY A 150 -15.65 3.70 6.51
N LYS A 151 -16.20 4.84 6.93
CA LYS A 151 -16.55 5.11 8.35
C LYS A 151 -17.38 4.02 9.04
N THR A 152 -18.20 3.26 8.32
CA THR A 152 -18.95 2.13 8.89
C THR A 152 -18.06 1.03 9.48
N ALA A 153 -16.79 0.92 9.03
CA ALA A 153 -15.82 -0.04 9.54
C ALA A 153 -15.00 0.49 10.73
N GLU A 154 -15.23 1.73 11.20
CA GLU A 154 -14.40 2.40 12.21
C GLU A 154 -14.13 1.54 13.46
N GLU A 155 -15.20 1.05 14.10
CA GLU A 155 -15.10 0.26 15.32
C GLU A 155 -14.28 -1.03 15.10
N TRP A 156 -14.46 -1.66 13.95
CA TRP A 156 -13.73 -2.87 13.61
C TRP A 156 -12.25 -2.57 13.40
N ILE A 157 -11.91 -1.56 12.61
CA ILE A 157 -10.51 -1.18 12.36
C ILE A 157 -9.81 -0.76 13.66
N LYS A 158 -10.47 0.00 14.55
CA LYS A 158 -9.93 0.35 15.87
C LYS A 158 -9.68 -0.90 16.74
N LYS A 159 -10.60 -1.87 16.71
CA LYS A 159 -10.42 -3.16 17.43
C LYS A 159 -9.26 -3.97 16.87
N GLU A 160 -9.13 -4.09 15.55
CA GLU A 160 -8.02 -4.81 14.92
C GLU A 160 -6.69 -4.13 15.18
N TRP A 161 -6.64 -2.79 15.14
CA TRP A 161 -5.47 -2.00 15.50
C TRP A 161 -5.02 -2.29 16.94
N ALA A 162 -5.95 -2.36 17.89
CA ALA A 162 -5.64 -2.66 19.28
C ALA A 162 -5.07 -4.08 19.51
N ASN A 163 -5.38 -5.03 18.61
CA ASN A 163 -4.93 -6.43 18.67
C ASN A 163 -3.85 -6.76 17.62
N ARG A 164 -3.25 -5.73 17.01
CA ARG A 164 -2.25 -5.91 15.96
C ARG A 164 -0.99 -6.63 16.48
N ARG A 165 -0.28 -7.29 15.57
CA ARG A 165 1.07 -7.82 15.81
C ARG A 165 2.08 -6.68 15.67
N GLU A 166 3.29 -6.89 16.22
CA GLU A 166 4.39 -5.95 16.02
C GLU A 166 4.67 -5.74 14.52
N ASN A 167 5.10 -4.52 14.16
CA ASN A 167 5.45 -4.14 12.78
C ASN A 167 4.30 -4.13 11.76
N GLU A 168 3.04 -4.16 12.20
CA GLU A 168 1.88 -4.06 11.29
C GLU A 168 1.41 -2.62 11.02
N LEU A 169 2.17 -1.58 11.42
CA LEU A 169 1.76 -0.18 11.24
C LEU A 169 1.36 0.15 9.79
N GLN A 170 2.14 -0.27 8.79
CA GLN A 170 1.84 0.03 7.38
C GLN A 170 0.55 -0.62 6.89
N LEU A 171 0.20 -1.79 7.45
CA LEU A 171 -1.04 -2.50 7.16
C LEU A 171 -2.28 -1.66 7.49
N PHE A 172 -2.18 -0.91 8.59
CA PHE A 172 -3.29 -0.16 9.17
C PHE A 172 -3.33 1.31 8.74
N ALA A 173 -2.28 1.82 8.10
CA ALA A 173 -2.17 3.24 7.76
C ALA A 173 -3.33 3.73 6.87
N GLU A 174 -3.59 3.05 5.74
CA GLU A 174 -4.70 3.39 4.85
C GLU A 174 -6.08 3.20 5.51
N PRO A 175 -6.42 2.03 6.09
CA PRO A 175 -7.74 1.82 6.68
C PRO A 175 -8.02 2.75 7.86
N ILE A 176 -7.04 3.08 8.71
CA ILE A 176 -7.24 4.06 9.78
C ILE A 176 -7.56 5.44 9.18
N ALA A 177 -6.79 5.89 8.18
CA ALA A 177 -7.03 7.19 7.54
C ALA A 177 -8.37 7.27 6.78
N LYS A 178 -8.94 6.13 6.36
CA LYS A 178 -10.19 6.08 5.58
C LYS A 178 -11.43 5.77 6.42
N CYS A 179 -11.29 5.06 7.53
CA CYS A 179 -12.41 4.62 8.37
C CYS A 179 -12.58 5.46 9.63
N VAL A 180 -11.51 6.08 10.15
CA VAL A 180 -11.56 6.86 11.39
C VAL A 180 -11.61 8.36 11.06
N ASP A 181 -12.26 9.16 11.90
CA ASP A 181 -12.25 10.62 11.76
C ASP A 181 -10.82 11.17 11.78
N PHE A 182 -10.56 12.19 10.96
CA PHE A 182 -9.21 12.65 10.62
C PHE A 182 -8.31 12.91 11.85
N ASP A 183 -8.79 13.66 12.84
CA ASP A 183 -7.98 14.03 14.01
C ASP A 183 -7.62 12.82 14.87
N ASP A 184 -8.56 11.89 15.05
CA ASP A 184 -8.35 10.65 15.79
C ASP A 184 -7.39 9.72 15.02
N ALA A 185 -7.62 9.56 13.72
CA ALA A 185 -6.79 8.76 12.82
C ALA A 185 -5.33 9.25 12.83
N PHE A 186 -5.15 10.56 12.66
CA PHE A 186 -3.83 11.19 12.66
C PHE A 186 -3.14 11.00 14.01
N LYS A 187 -3.87 11.22 15.11
CA LYS A 187 -3.35 11.02 16.47
C LYS A 187 -2.91 9.58 16.71
N ILE A 188 -3.67 8.59 16.27
CA ILE A 188 -3.34 7.16 16.43
C ILE A 188 -2.00 6.86 15.74
N LEU A 189 -1.86 7.19 14.45
CA LEU A 189 -0.63 6.88 13.70
C LEU A 189 0.57 7.72 14.17
N LYS A 190 0.35 9.00 14.49
CA LYS A 190 1.39 9.87 15.07
C LYS A 190 1.94 9.30 16.37
N THR A 191 1.04 8.87 17.28
CA THR A 191 1.43 8.34 18.60
C THR A 191 2.25 7.06 18.45
N GLU A 192 1.89 6.17 17.51
CA GLU A 192 2.68 4.97 17.23
C GLU A 192 4.08 5.32 16.73
N LEU A 193 4.18 6.21 15.74
CA LEU A 193 5.45 6.63 15.15
C LEU A 193 6.37 7.25 16.20
N GLU A 194 5.82 8.07 17.09
CA GLU A 194 6.58 8.75 18.13
C GLU A 194 7.02 7.83 19.27
N SER A 195 6.29 6.73 19.51
CA SER A 195 6.60 5.75 20.55
C SER A 195 7.81 4.87 20.22
N GLY A 196 8.13 4.70 18.93
CA GLY A 196 9.28 3.94 18.48
C GLY A 196 10.59 4.74 18.55
N ASP A 197 11.70 4.07 18.28
CA ASP A 197 13.01 4.71 18.17
C ASP A 197 13.16 5.51 16.85
N ASP A 198 14.26 6.23 16.70
CA ASP A 198 14.50 7.07 15.51
C ASP A 198 14.60 6.26 14.21
N LYS A 199 14.99 4.98 14.31
CA LYS A 199 15.05 4.07 13.16
C LYS A 199 13.64 3.67 12.73
N PHE A 200 12.82 3.21 13.68
CA PHE A 200 11.42 2.87 13.45
C PHE A 200 10.65 4.05 12.86
N LEU A 201 10.82 5.24 13.42
CA LEU A 201 10.21 6.48 12.91
C LEU A 201 10.56 6.71 11.43
N THR A 202 11.85 6.63 11.10
CA THR A 202 12.34 6.87 9.73
C THR A 202 11.84 5.81 8.74
N GLU A 203 11.78 4.55 9.15
CA GLU A 203 11.35 3.43 8.30
C GLU A 203 9.83 3.42 8.09
N ASN A 204 9.05 4.02 9.00
CA ASN A 204 7.59 3.94 8.99
C ASN A 204 6.84 5.24 8.67
N VAL A 205 7.55 6.35 8.43
CA VAL A 205 6.94 7.67 8.20
C VAL A 205 5.89 7.69 7.07
N SER A 206 5.99 6.76 6.11
CA SER A 206 5.01 6.57 5.03
C SER A 206 3.59 6.29 5.52
N ALA A 207 3.40 5.88 6.78
CA ALA A 207 2.08 5.65 7.36
C ALA A 207 1.19 6.92 7.32
N LEU A 208 1.79 8.11 7.31
CA LEU A 208 1.05 9.37 7.25
C LEU A 208 0.73 9.84 5.81
N LEU A 209 1.12 9.09 4.76
CA LEU A 209 0.89 9.47 3.36
C LEU A 209 -0.59 9.63 2.99
N TYR A 210 -1.48 8.94 3.71
CA TYR A 210 -2.90 8.93 3.41
C TYR A 210 -3.66 10.17 3.88
N PHE A 211 -3.05 11.02 4.73
CA PHE A 211 -3.68 12.24 5.24
C PHE A 211 -3.59 13.43 4.29
N GLN A 212 -2.48 13.54 3.55
CA GLN A 212 -2.26 14.59 2.55
C GLN A 212 -2.63 16.01 3.07
N SER A 213 -2.12 16.37 4.24
CA SER A 213 -2.51 17.58 4.97
C SER A 213 -1.31 18.33 5.53
N ASP A 214 -1.46 19.63 5.63
CA ASP A 214 -0.58 20.56 6.35
C ASP A 214 -0.21 20.09 7.77
N LYS A 215 -1.11 19.43 8.50
CA LYS A 215 -0.80 18.84 9.83
C LYS A 215 0.36 17.84 9.78
N THR A 216 0.53 17.13 8.67
CA THR A 216 1.69 16.25 8.46
C THR A 216 2.98 17.06 8.33
N LEU A 217 2.94 18.22 7.68
CA LEU A 217 4.10 19.11 7.55
C LEU A 217 4.49 19.72 8.90
N ASP A 218 3.51 20.19 9.65
CA ASP A 218 3.73 20.71 11.01
C ASP A 218 4.32 19.61 11.92
N TRP A 219 3.83 18.38 11.80
CA TRP A 219 4.40 17.24 12.51
C TRP A 219 5.86 16.94 12.12
N ILE A 220 6.22 17.01 10.83
CA ILE A 220 7.62 16.84 10.38
C ILE A 220 8.54 17.88 11.05
N GLU A 221 8.05 19.11 11.22
CA GLU A 221 8.80 20.16 11.92
C GLU A 221 8.97 19.83 13.41
N GLU A 222 7.90 19.37 14.08
CA GLU A 222 7.91 18.97 15.50
C GLU A 222 8.93 17.86 15.79
N VAL A 223 9.05 16.85 14.91
CA VAL A 223 9.95 15.71 15.12
C VAL A 223 11.33 15.90 14.49
N SER A 224 11.62 17.06 13.90
CA SER A 224 12.81 17.29 13.09
C SER A 224 14.14 16.97 13.80
N GLU A 225 14.23 17.19 15.11
CA GLU A 225 15.42 16.87 15.91
C GLU A 225 15.73 15.36 15.97
N ARG A 226 14.72 14.51 15.76
CA ARG A 226 14.86 13.04 15.72
C ARG A 226 15.27 12.52 14.35
N ILE A 227 15.20 13.34 13.30
CA ILE A 227 15.47 12.93 11.91
C ILE A 227 16.98 12.93 11.67
N LYS A 228 17.61 11.79 11.93
CA LYS A 228 19.07 11.62 11.75
C LYS A 228 19.44 11.22 10.32
N ASN A 229 18.61 10.41 9.66
CA ASN A 229 18.83 9.91 8.31
C ASN A 229 17.69 10.36 7.39
N ILE A 230 17.97 11.33 6.52
CA ILE A 230 16.98 11.81 5.54
C ILE A 230 16.91 10.83 4.37
N SER A 231 16.01 9.85 4.51
CA SER A 231 15.54 8.98 3.43
C SER A 231 14.59 9.72 2.49
N SER A 232 14.42 9.19 1.28
CA SER A 232 13.46 9.73 0.31
C SER A 232 12.01 9.67 0.79
N SER A 233 11.70 8.85 1.80
CA SER A 233 10.36 8.71 2.40
C SER A 233 9.88 10.01 3.04
N TRP A 234 10.78 10.78 3.67
CA TRP A 234 10.42 12.09 4.24
C TRP A 234 10.03 13.09 3.16
N GLY A 235 10.81 13.15 2.07
CA GLY A 235 10.49 13.99 0.92
C GLY A 235 9.19 13.58 0.23
N GLN A 236 8.93 12.27 0.13
CA GLN A 236 7.67 11.75 -0.41
C GLN A 236 6.47 12.16 0.47
N LEU A 237 6.61 12.03 1.79
CA LEU A 237 5.57 12.40 2.73
C LEU A 237 5.22 13.88 2.65
N ALA A 238 6.24 14.74 2.69
CA ALA A 238 6.04 16.18 2.60
C ALA A 238 5.43 16.57 1.25
N ALA A 239 5.99 16.11 0.12
CA ALA A 239 5.45 16.39 -1.22
C ALA A 239 3.97 15.97 -1.38
N SER A 240 3.56 14.91 -0.70
CA SER A 240 2.17 14.41 -0.73
C SER A 240 1.22 15.18 0.19
N SER A 241 1.73 16.09 1.04
CA SER A 241 1.01 16.70 2.16
C SER A 241 0.77 18.20 1.97
N GLN A 242 0.21 18.60 0.82
CA GLN A 242 -0.09 20.01 0.48
C GLN A 242 1.13 20.93 0.55
N PHE A 243 2.27 20.45 0.07
CA PHE A 243 3.53 21.18 0.15
C PHE A 243 3.50 22.48 -0.66
N THR A 244 3.92 23.58 -0.03
CA THR A 244 4.00 24.92 -0.65
C THR A 244 5.45 25.34 -0.85
N TRP A 245 5.68 26.25 -1.78
CA TRP A 245 6.96 26.91 -1.92
C TRP A 245 7.33 27.74 -0.70
N GLU A 246 6.35 28.42 -0.08
CA GLU A 246 6.58 29.16 1.16
C GLU A 246 7.20 28.26 2.24
N ARG A 247 6.61 27.08 2.47
CA ARG A 247 7.11 26.10 3.44
C ARG A 247 8.49 25.58 3.04
N ALA A 248 8.69 25.24 1.76
CA ALA A 248 9.99 24.81 1.26
C ALA A 248 11.09 25.87 1.49
N ASN A 249 10.79 27.13 1.20
CA ASN A 249 11.71 28.25 1.39
C ASN A 249 12.05 28.47 2.88
N ASN A 250 11.06 28.30 3.77
CA ASN A 250 11.29 28.35 5.21
C ASN A 250 12.23 27.22 5.66
N TRP A 251 11.97 25.98 5.25
CA TRP A 251 12.82 24.83 5.57
C TRP A 251 14.25 24.95 5.04
N LEU A 252 14.44 25.51 3.84
CA LEU A 252 15.77 25.85 3.30
C LEU A 252 16.49 26.92 4.13
N THR A 253 15.76 27.76 4.86
CA THR A 253 16.33 28.81 5.72
C THR A 253 16.70 28.26 7.10
N ILE A 254 15.88 27.35 7.65
CA ILE A 254 16.16 26.67 8.92
C ILE A 254 17.43 25.80 8.83
N GLY A 255 17.65 25.13 7.70
CA GLY A 255 18.81 24.26 7.49
C GLY A 255 18.48 22.79 7.76
N ARG A 256 19.49 21.96 8.08
CA ARG A 256 19.30 20.51 8.20
C ARG A 256 18.58 20.15 9.52
N PRO A 257 17.70 19.13 9.51
CA PRO A 257 17.42 18.21 8.40
C PRO A 257 16.35 18.70 7.42
N LEU A 258 15.53 19.69 7.80
CA LEU A 258 14.35 20.16 7.04
C LEU A 258 14.69 20.62 5.62
N SER A 259 15.81 21.30 5.43
CA SER A 259 16.27 21.72 4.09
C SER A 259 16.49 20.56 3.12
N LEU A 260 16.99 19.40 3.58
CA LEU A 260 17.14 18.22 2.74
C LEU A 260 15.78 17.59 2.42
N ILE A 261 14.86 17.58 3.39
CA ILE A 261 13.47 17.15 3.15
C ILE A 261 12.80 18.08 2.11
N ALA A 262 13.03 19.39 2.20
CA ALA A 262 12.51 20.36 1.24
C ALA A 262 13.00 20.08 -0.18
N LEU A 263 14.29 19.80 -0.36
CA LEU A 263 14.85 19.46 -1.66
C LEU A 263 14.28 18.15 -2.22
N ASP A 264 14.23 17.09 -1.40
CA ASP A 264 13.65 15.82 -1.83
C ASP A 264 12.16 15.98 -2.20
N SER A 265 11.41 16.79 -1.44
CA SER A 265 10.00 17.11 -1.73
C SER A 265 9.84 17.90 -3.02
N LEU A 266 10.70 18.92 -3.24
CA LEU A 266 10.69 19.72 -4.45
C LEU A 266 10.94 18.88 -5.68
N ILE A 267 11.89 17.92 -5.64
CA ILE A 267 12.10 16.97 -6.74
C ILE A 267 10.78 16.28 -7.10
N TYR A 268 10.04 15.74 -6.12
CA TYR A 268 8.75 15.09 -6.38
C TYR A 268 7.68 16.05 -6.95
N CYS A 269 7.64 17.29 -6.47
CA CYS A 269 6.70 18.31 -6.91
C CYS A 269 7.00 18.86 -8.31
N THR A 270 8.28 18.92 -8.70
CA THR A 270 8.70 19.51 -9.98
C THR A 270 8.92 18.48 -11.08
N THR A 271 9.16 17.20 -10.75
CA THR A 271 9.40 16.13 -11.74
C THR A 271 8.37 16.16 -12.87
N ASN A 272 8.86 16.27 -14.10
CA ASN A 272 8.08 16.16 -15.34
C ASN A 272 8.32 14.83 -16.05
N GLY A 273 7.41 14.47 -16.95
CA GLY A 273 7.52 13.25 -17.76
C GLY A 273 7.18 11.94 -17.02
N LYS A 274 7.67 10.81 -17.56
CA LYS A 274 7.37 9.47 -17.03
C LYS A 274 8.13 9.22 -15.72
N ARG A 275 7.41 9.20 -14.60
CA ARG A 275 7.90 8.94 -13.23
C ARG A 275 8.25 7.46 -12.98
N LEU A 276 9.02 6.83 -13.86
CA LEU A 276 9.25 5.36 -13.89
C LEU A 276 9.96 4.79 -12.66
N ASN A 277 10.62 5.64 -11.85
CA ASN A 277 11.29 5.24 -10.61
C ASN A 277 10.43 5.52 -9.35
N GLN A 278 9.20 6.02 -9.50
CA GLN A 278 8.29 6.28 -8.39
C GLN A 278 7.25 5.15 -8.26
N SER A 279 6.70 4.96 -7.06
CA SER A 279 5.60 4.01 -6.85
C SER A 279 4.37 4.39 -7.68
N LEU A 280 3.57 3.41 -8.11
CA LEU A 280 2.34 3.65 -8.88
C LEU A 280 1.39 4.63 -8.17
N TRP A 281 1.32 4.54 -6.83
CA TRP A 281 0.56 5.45 -5.99
C TRP A 281 1.02 6.90 -6.15
N LEU A 282 2.33 7.16 -6.05
CA LEU A 282 2.87 8.52 -6.15
C LEU A 282 2.73 9.10 -7.57
N ARG A 283 2.83 8.25 -8.59
CA ARG A 283 2.55 8.65 -9.99
C ARG A 283 1.12 9.11 -10.16
N LYS A 284 0.16 8.40 -9.54
CA LYS A 284 -1.27 8.76 -9.59
C LYS A 284 -1.55 10.05 -8.82
N LEU A 285 -0.91 10.25 -7.67
CA LEU A 285 -1.05 11.48 -6.89
C LEU A 285 -0.50 12.69 -7.65
N ASN A 286 0.62 12.53 -8.36
CA ASN A 286 1.28 13.60 -9.12
C ASN A 286 1.44 14.89 -8.30
N PRO A 287 2.13 14.86 -7.15
CA PRO A 287 2.29 16.03 -6.28
C PRO A 287 2.87 17.21 -7.04
N ARG A 288 2.36 18.40 -6.71
CA ARG A 288 2.77 19.72 -7.22
C ARG A 288 2.80 20.71 -6.06
N LEU A 289 3.55 21.80 -6.20
CA LEU A 289 3.51 22.90 -5.24
C LEU A 289 2.16 23.59 -5.33
N VAL A 290 1.46 23.71 -4.20
CA VAL A 290 0.08 24.22 -4.15
C VAL A 290 0.00 25.69 -4.59
N ASP A 291 1.02 26.48 -4.28
CA ASP A 291 1.10 27.92 -4.54
C ASP A 291 1.72 28.28 -5.90
N ASN A 292 2.10 27.29 -6.70
CA ASN A 292 2.58 27.42 -8.09
C ASN A 292 3.54 28.63 -8.30
N PRO A 293 4.68 28.68 -7.59
CA PRO A 293 5.63 29.78 -7.73
C PRO A 293 6.23 29.84 -9.15
N ARG A 294 6.71 31.02 -9.55
CA ARG A 294 7.42 31.16 -10.83
C ARG A 294 8.75 30.40 -10.81
N PRO A 295 9.15 29.72 -11.91
CA PRO A 295 10.42 28.99 -12.00
C PRO A 295 11.65 29.81 -11.58
N GLU A 296 11.70 31.09 -11.92
CA GLU A 296 12.84 31.97 -11.59
C GLU A 296 12.96 32.21 -10.08
N VAL A 297 11.82 32.27 -9.37
CA VAL A 297 11.80 32.45 -7.91
C VAL A 297 12.41 31.22 -7.23
N ILE A 298 12.02 30.02 -7.68
CA ILE A 298 12.60 28.76 -7.20
C ILE A 298 14.10 28.74 -7.48
N ALA A 299 14.49 28.92 -8.74
CA ALA A 299 15.88 28.77 -9.17
C ALA A 299 16.82 29.75 -8.48
N ASN A 300 16.42 31.01 -8.32
CA ASN A 300 17.24 32.01 -7.63
C ASN A 300 17.44 31.65 -6.15
N ARG A 301 16.39 31.22 -5.45
CA ARG A 301 16.51 30.82 -4.04
C ARG A 301 17.37 29.57 -3.86
N LEU A 302 17.24 28.58 -4.74
CA LEU A 302 18.04 27.35 -4.68
C LEU A 302 19.52 27.61 -5.00
N ARG A 303 19.83 28.47 -5.98
CA ARG A 303 21.22 28.92 -6.24
C ARG A 303 21.81 29.64 -5.03
N ASN A 304 21.02 30.50 -4.36
CA ASN A 304 21.44 31.13 -3.12
C ASN A 304 21.62 30.11 -1.98
N TYR A 305 20.78 29.06 -1.92
CA TYR A 305 20.95 28.01 -0.91
C TYR A 305 22.27 27.25 -1.07
N LEU A 306 22.75 27.05 -2.31
CA LEU A 306 24.05 26.42 -2.56
C LEU A 306 25.25 27.20 -2.02
N THR A 307 25.11 28.48 -1.65
CA THR A 307 26.18 29.21 -0.95
C THR A 307 26.26 28.84 0.53
N VAL A 308 25.21 28.22 1.08
CA VAL A 308 25.11 27.79 2.48
C VAL A 308 25.41 26.30 2.61
N ASP A 309 24.83 25.46 1.75
CA ASP A 309 25.06 24.02 1.71
C ASP A 309 25.33 23.56 0.28
N SER A 310 26.58 23.21 0.00
CA SER A 310 27.05 22.89 -1.35
C SER A 310 27.54 21.44 -1.50
N VAL A 311 27.10 20.52 -0.63
CA VAL A 311 27.53 19.12 -0.74
C VAL A 311 26.99 18.46 -2.02
N PRO A 312 27.62 17.39 -2.54
CA PRO A 312 27.22 16.78 -3.81
C PRO A 312 25.73 16.43 -3.92
N ARG A 313 25.13 15.84 -2.87
CA ARG A 313 23.69 15.52 -2.83
C ARG A 313 22.84 16.77 -3.06
N THR A 314 23.16 17.86 -2.37
CA THR A 314 22.43 19.13 -2.45
C THR A 314 22.54 19.75 -3.83
N LYS A 315 23.74 19.77 -4.42
CA LYS A 315 23.97 20.26 -5.79
C LYS A 315 23.13 19.51 -6.81
N ASN A 316 23.21 18.17 -6.78
CA ASN A 316 22.46 17.32 -7.71
C ASN A 316 20.94 17.55 -7.59
N ALA A 317 20.43 17.68 -6.36
CA ALA A 317 19.02 17.95 -6.12
C ALA A 317 18.61 19.32 -6.68
N VAL A 318 19.39 20.37 -6.42
CA VAL A 318 19.12 21.72 -6.93
C VAL A 318 19.15 21.76 -8.45
N GLU A 319 20.15 21.15 -9.09
CA GLU A 319 20.25 21.06 -10.55
C GLU A 319 19.01 20.37 -11.14
N THR A 320 18.66 19.21 -10.60
CA THR A 320 17.46 18.45 -11.00
C THR A 320 16.18 19.27 -10.88
N ILE A 321 15.99 20.02 -9.78
CA ILE A 321 14.80 20.84 -9.56
C ILE A 321 14.76 21.98 -10.59
N ILE A 322 15.89 22.66 -10.82
CA ILE A 322 15.98 23.77 -11.77
C ILE A 322 15.67 23.31 -13.19
N GLU A 323 16.27 22.20 -13.64
CA GLU A 323 15.98 21.60 -14.95
C GLU A 323 14.48 21.32 -15.11
N ASN A 324 13.88 20.65 -14.12
CA ASN A 324 12.46 20.33 -14.13
C ASN A 324 11.54 21.58 -14.24
N VAL A 325 11.81 22.65 -13.49
CA VAL A 325 10.90 23.81 -13.50
C VAL A 325 10.99 24.64 -14.79
N PHE A 326 12.08 24.55 -15.54
CA PHE A 326 12.24 25.24 -16.83
C PHE A 326 11.88 24.37 -18.04
N GLU A 327 12.04 23.04 -17.97
CA GLU A 327 11.50 22.13 -18.99
C GLU A 327 9.96 22.11 -19.01
N ALA A 328 9.29 22.45 -17.89
CA ALA A 328 7.82 22.57 -17.83
C ALA A 328 7.25 23.77 -18.62
N THR A 329 8.10 24.70 -19.06
CA THR A 329 7.69 25.95 -19.73
C THR A 329 7.83 25.93 -21.26
N GLU A 330 8.26 24.81 -21.84
CA GLU A 330 8.19 24.50 -23.28
C GLU A 330 6.97 23.62 -23.58
#